data_AF-A0A6G3T1G3-F1
#
_entry.id   AF-A0A6G3T1G3-F1
#
_cell.length_a   1.000
_cell.length_b   1.000
_cell.length_c   1.000
_cell.angle_alpha   90.00
_cell.angle_beta   90.00
_cell.angle_gamma   90.00
#
_symmetry.space_group_name_H-M   'P 1'
#
loop_
_entity.id
_entity.type
_entity.pdbx_description
1 polymer ?
#
loop_
_entity_poly.entity_id
_entity_poly.type
_entity_poly.pdbx_seq_one_letter_code
_entity_poly.pdbx_strand_id
1 'polypeptide(L)'
;MPALTPDTIRTLTETLADLTDYLRENPDLDEALALTEPLLDEYTGLPVQFADTLRALARAVQEHPDVPRTTQVDLLVTELRTAAWEQADQHTLHYVLDDLRDLYGSSVADEPGCGRCR
;
A
#
# COMPACT_ATOMS: atom_id res chain seq x y z
N MET A 1 21.19 9.44 -4.94
CA MET A 1 19.75 9.29 -5.14
C MET A 1 19.51 9.32 -6.64
N PRO A 2 18.93 8.28 -7.26
CA PRO A 2 18.46 8.39 -8.63
C PRO A 2 17.50 9.58 -8.75
N ALA A 3 17.49 10.25 -9.90
CA ALA A 3 16.56 11.36 -10.13
C ALA A 3 15.12 10.83 -10.11
N LEU A 4 14.26 11.46 -9.31
CA LEU A 4 12.83 11.17 -9.36
C LEU A 4 12.26 11.75 -10.66
N THR A 5 11.88 10.89 -11.60
CA THR A 5 11.27 11.30 -12.87
C THR A 5 9.82 10.78 -12.96
N PRO A 6 8.98 11.40 -13.80
CA PRO A 6 7.66 10.83 -14.11
C PRO A 6 7.73 9.38 -14.59
N ASP A 7 8.79 9.02 -15.33
CA ASP A 7 9.01 7.64 -15.78
C ASP A 7 9.29 6.68 -14.61
N THR A 8 10.04 7.11 -13.59
CA THR A 8 10.23 6.30 -12.38
C THR A 8 8.92 6.02 -11.66
N ILE A 9 8.06 7.05 -11.52
CA ILE A 9 6.73 6.87 -10.92
C ILE A 9 5.86 5.96 -11.80
N ARG A 10 5.92 6.13 -13.11
CA ARG A 10 5.16 5.28 -14.06
C ARG A 10 5.58 3.82 -13.97
N THR A 11 6.87 3.52 -13.93
CA THR A 11 7.37 2.16 -13.75
C THR A 11 6.89 1.55 -12.42
N LEU A 12 6.87 2.32 -11.33
CA LEU A 12 6.29 1.87 -10.06
C LEU A 12 4.81 1.48 -10.23
N THR A 13 4.01 2.30 -10.91
CA THR A 13 2.59 2.00 -11.15
C THR A 13 2.39 0.81 -12.10
N GLU A 14 3.27 0.63 -13.09
CA GLU A 14 3.29 -0.53 -13.99
C GLU A 14 3.59 -1.81 -13.18
N THR A 15 4.57 -1.79 -12.27
CA THR A 15 4.88 -2.94 -11.39
C THR A 15 3.71 -3.32 -10.49
N LEU A 16 2.95 -2.34 -9.96
CA LEU A 16 1.73 -2.62 -9.19
C LEU A 16 0.61 -3.23 -10.05
N ALA A 17 0.50 -2.81 -11.31
CA ALA A 17 -0.43 -3.41 -12.25
C ALA A 17 -0.03 -4.86 -12.57
N ASP A 18 1.26 -5.12 -12.80
CA ASP A 18 1.79 -6.46 -13.04
C ASP A 18 1.52 -7.39 -11.84
N LEU A 19 1.72 -6.90 -10.60
CA LEU A 19 1.36 -7.65 -9.39
C LEU A 19 -0.14 -7.96 -9.35
N THR A 20 -0.99 -7.00 -9.70
CA THR A 20 -2.44 -7.21 -9.73
C THR A 20 -2.82 -8.29 -10.74
N ASP A 21 -2.20 -8.28 -11.91
CA ASP A 21 -2.42 -9.29 -12.94
C ASP A 21 -1.90 -10.66 -12.50
N TYR A 22 -0.71 -10.72 -11.89
CA TYR A 22 -0.17 -11.94 -11.29
C TYR A 22 -1.12 -12.54 -10.24
N LEU A 23 -1.66 -11.74 -9.32
CA LEU A 23 -2.62 -12.22 -8.31
C LEU A 23 -3.91 -12.80 -8.94
N ARG A 24 -4.34 -12.29 -10.10
CA ARG A 24 -5.51 -12.82 -10.84
C ARG A 24 -5.25 -14.19 -11.45
N GLU A 25 -3.99 -14.57 -11.64
CA GLU A 25 -3.60 -15.90 -12.12
C GLU A 25 -3.72 -16.98 -11.03
N ASN A 26 -4.10 -16.61 -9.80
CA ASN A 26 -4.22 -17.48 -8.63
C ASN A 26 -2.89 -18.20 -8.32
N PRO A 27 -1.84 -17.43 -7.99
CA PRO A 27 -0.53 -17.98 -7.64
C PRO A 27 -0.57 -18.72 -6.30
N ASP A 28 0.57 -19.31 -5.93
CA ASP A 28 0.75 -19.84 -4.59
C ASP A 28 0.49 -18.77 -3.53
N LEU A 29 -0.18 -19.15 -2.44
CA LEU A 29 -0.62 -18.21 -1.42
C LEU A 29 0.55 -17.59 -0.65
N ASP A 30 1.60 -18.37 -0.37
CA ASP A 30 2.77 -17.85 0.35
C ASP A 30 3.49 -16.81 -0.53
N GLU A 31 3.55 -17.05 -1.84
CA GLU A 31 4.11 -16.11 -2.81
C GLU A 31 3.25 -14.83 -2.92
N ALA A 32 1.92 -14.97 -3.01
CA ALA A 32 0.98 -13.85 -3.04
C ALA A 32 1.10 -12.95 -1.79
N LEU A 33 1.16 -13.57 -0.61
CA LEU A 33 1.29 -12.85 0.67
C LEU A 33 2.66 -12.18 0.80
N ALA A 34 3.75 -12.85 0.40
CA ALA A 34 5.09 -12.28 0.42
C ALA A 34 5.23 -11.06 -0.51
N LEU A 35 4.58 -11.08 -1.68
CA LEU A 35 4.60 -9.94 -2.61
C LEU A 35 3.70 -8.78 -2.14
N THR A 36 2.63 -9.06 -1.41
CA THR A 36 1.66 -8.03 -0.95
C THR A 36 2.08 -7.39 0.36
N GLU A 37 2.80 -8.11 1.24
CA GLU A 37 3.23 -7.63 2.55
C GLU A 37 3.92 -6.25 2.54
N PRO A 38 4.94 -6.01 1.68
CA PRO A 38 5.58 -4.70 1.65
C PRO A 38 4.64 -3.55 1.28
N LEU A 39 3.55 -3.83 0.57
CA LEU A 39 2.57 -2.82 0.19
C LEU A 39 1.66 -2.41 1.35
N LEU A 40 1.48 -3.30 2.33
CA LEU A 40 0.56 -3.12 3.46
C LEU A 40 1.28 -2.95 4.80
N ASP A 41 2.61 -2.82 4.82
CA ASP A 41 3.38 -2.57 6.04
C ASP A 41 2.82 -1.37 6.83
N GLU A 42 2.73 -1.52 8.15
CA GLU A 42 2.08 -0.57 9.06
C GLU A 42 2.64 0.86 8.96
N TYR A 43 3.95 1.01 8.70
CA TYR A 43 4.64 2.30 8.75
C TYR A 43 5.25 2.72 7.43
N THR A 44 5.49 1.77 6.53
CA THR A 44 6.21 1.98 5.28
C THR A 44 5.44 1.53 4.05
N GLY A 45 4.25 0.94 4.24
CA GLY A 45 3.37 0.51 3.17
C GLY A 45 2.80 1.67 2.34
N LEU A 46 2.17 1.30 1.24
CA LEU A 46 1.56 2.21 0.28
C LEU A 46 0.54 3.18 0.93
N PRO A 47 -0.34 2.75 1.86
CA PRO A 47 -1.24 3.66 2.59
C PRO A 47 -0.53 4.86 3.23
N VAL A 48 0.58 4.61 3.94
CA VAL A 48 1.35 5.64 4.65
C VAL A 48 2.15 6.49 3.69
N GLN A 49 2.90 5.87 2.77
CA GLN A 49 3.77 6.59 1.84
C GLN A 49 2.97 7.48 0.87
N PHE A 50 1.83 6.99 0.41
CA PHE A 50 0.98 7.76 -0.49
C PHE A 50 0.27 8.90 0.24
N ALA A 51 -0.18 8.68 1.48
CA ALA A 51 -0.68 9.76 2.33
C ALA A 51 0.34 10.88 2.52
N ASP A 52 1.59 10.53 2.80
CA ASP A 52 2.66 11.52 2.99
C ASP A 52 3.00 12.26 1.69
N THR A 53 2.97 11.57 0.55
CA THR A 53 3.09 12.19 -0.78
C THR A 53 1.99 13.22 -1.02
N LEU A 54 0.74 12.90 -0.69
CA LEU A 54 -0.41 13.81 -0.83
C LEU A 54 -0.31 15.01 0.11
N ARG A 55 0.12 14.82 1.37
CA ARG A 55 0.38 15.93 2.31
C ARG A 55 1.50 16.84 1.81
N ALA A 56 2.58 16.26 1.29
CA ALA A 56 3.70 17.00 0.72
C ALA A 56 3.27 17.82 -0.51
N LEU A 57 2.44 17.24 -1.38
CA LEU A 57 1.86 17.96 -2.53
C LEU A 57 0.96 19.11 -2.06
N ALA A 58 0.06 18.87 -1.12
CA ALA A 58 -0.82 19.90 -0.58
C ALA A 58 -0.02 21.08 -0.01
N ARG A 59 1.07 20.78 0.70
CA ARG A 59 2.00 21.78 1.23
C ARG A 59 2.72 22.53 0.11
N ALA A 60 3.27 21.82 -0.87
CA ALA A 60 3.96 22.44 -2.00
C ALA A 60 3.06 23.41 -2.75
N VAL A 61 1.79 23.06 -2.98
CA VAL A 61 0.80 23.95 -3.62
C VAL A 61 0.55 25.22 -2.79
N GLN A 62 0.39 25.10 -1.47
CA GLN A 62 0.16 26.25 -0.57
C GLN A 62 1.35 27.19 -0.47
N GLU A 63 2.57 26.64 -0.51
CA GLU A 63 3.81 27.40 -0.33
C GLU A 63 4.35 27.98 -1.65
N HIS A 64 3.83 27.54 -2.81
CA HIS A 64 4.34 27.96 -4.11
C HIS A 64 3.99 29.44 -4.40
N PRO A 65 4.98 30.28 -4.76
CA PRO A 65 4.78 31.73 -4.92
C PRO A 65 3.81 32.09 -6.06
N ASP A 66 3.78 31.27 -7.12
CA ASP A 66 2.93 31.53 -8.29
C ASP A 66 1.49 30.99 -8.14
N VAL A 67 1.18 30.28 -7.04
CA VAL A 67 -0.17 29.77 -6.81
C VAL A 67 -1.06 30.87 -6.21
N PRO A 68 -2.16 31.27 -6.86
CA PRO A 68 -3.05 32.30 -6.34
C PRO A 68 -3.71 31.89 -5.02
N ARG A 69 -3.68 32.76 -4.02
CA ARG A 69 -4.38 32.57 -2.74
C ARG A 69 -5.87 32.82 -2.89
N THR A 70 -6.56 31.85 -3.46
CA THR A 70 -8.01 31.87 -3.68
C THR A 70 -8.69 30.76 -2.90
N THR A 71 -9.97 30.96 -2.56
CA THR A 71 -10.80 29.93 -1.92
C THR A 71 -10.84 28.63 -2.72
N GLN A 72 -10.78 28.69 -4.04
CA GLN A 72 -10.74 27.49 -4.88
C GLN A 72 -9.47 26.66 -4.65
N VAL A 73 -8.30 27.31 -4.53
CA VAL A 73 -7.05 26.63 -4.20
C VAL A 73 -7.11 26.04 -2.79
N ASP A 74 -7.66 26.77 -1.83
CA ASP A 74 -7.82 26.29 -0.45
C ASP A 74 -8.70 25.03 -0.37
N LEU A 75 -9.76 24.95 -1.20
CA LEU A 75 -10.61 23.76 -1.32
C LEU A 75 -9.84 22.57 -1.87
N LEU A 76 -9.11 22.73 -2.97
CA LEU A 76 -8.31 21.63 -3.57
C LEU A 76 -7.23 21.12 -2.60
N VAL A 77 -6.60 22.03 -1.87
CA VAL A 77 -5.64 21.69 -0.81
C VAL A 77 -6.29 20.88 0.31
N THR A 78 -7.53 21.24 0.67
CA THR A 78 -8.31 20.50 1.67
C THR A 78 -8.64 19.10 1.17
N GLU A 79 -9.04 18.97 -0.09
CA GLU A 79 -9.30 17.66 -0.72
C GLU A 79 -8.06 16.76 -0.68
N LEU A 80 -6.87 17.28 -1.02
CA LEU A 80 -5.61 16.52 -0.93
C LEU A 80 -5.31 16.04 0.50
N ARG A 81 -5.56 16.88 1.50
CA ARG A 81 -5.34 16.53 2.92
C ARG A 81 -6.34 15.50 3.41
N THR A 82 -7.60 15.59 2.98
CA THR A 82 -8.64 14.60 3.29
C THR A 82 -8.28 13.26 2.68
N ALA A 83 -7.93 13.22 1.40
CA ALA A 83 -7.48 11.99 0.73
C ALA A 83 -6.25 11.39 1.43
N ALA A 84 -5.30 12.21 1.86
CA ALA A 84 -4.15 11.73 2.64
C ALA A 84 -4.54 11.11 3.98
N TRP A 85 -5.55 11.68 4.67
CA TRP A 85 -6.05 11.11 5.91
C TRP A 85 -6.73 9.76 5.66
N GLU A 86 -7.58 9.67 4.64
CA GLU A 86 -8.24 8.42 4.23
C GLU A 86 -7.23 7.35 3.82
N GLN A 87 -6.16 7.73 3.12
CA GLN A 87 -5.07 6.80 2.77
C GLN A 87 -4.31 6.32 3.99
N ALA A 88 -3.96 7.22 4.93
CA ALA A 88 -3.25 6.80 6.14
C ALA A 88 -4.11 5.88 7.03
N ASP A 89 -5.43 6.04 7.04
CA ASP A 89 -6.34 5.17 7.80
C ASP A 89 -6.28 3.70 7.34
N GLN A 90 -5.98 3.48 6.05
CA GLN A 90 -5.82 2.15 5.46
C GLN A 90 -4.56 1.40 5.92
N HIS A 91 -3.66 1.99 6.74
CA HIS A 91 -2.50 1.26 7.32
C HIS A 91 -2.92 0.04 8.16
N THR A 92 -4.15 0.05 8.67
CA THR A 92 -4.73 -1.06 9.44
C THR A 92 -4.89 -2.34 8.62
N LEU A 93 -4.77 -2.28 7.28
CA LEU A 93 -4.80 -3.45 6.41
C LEU A 93 -3.65 -4.43 6.68
N HIS A 94 -2.55 -4.02 7.32
CA HIS A 94 -1.49 -4.96 7.71
C HIS A 94 -2.02 -6.07 8.63
N TYR A 95 -2.95 -5.75 9.55
CA TYR A 95 -3.56 -6.74 10.45
C TYR A 95 -4.31 -7.82 9.68
N VAL A 96 -4.89 -7.48 8.53
CA VAL A 96 -5.57 -8.47 7.67
C VAL A 96 -4.57 -9.48 7.11
N LEU A 97 -3.36 -9.06 6.76
CA LEU A 97 -2.33 -10.00 6.29
C LEU A 97 -1.84 -10.91 7.43
N ASP A 98 -1.66 -10.35 8.62
CA ASP A 98 -1.28 -11.13 9.81
C ASP A 98 -2.36 -12.17 10.15
N ASP A 99 -3.63 -11.76 10.19
CA ASP A 99 -4.77 -12.67 10.42
C ASP A 99 -4.85 -13.77 9.36
N LEU A 100 -4.63 -13.45 8.07
CA LEU A 100 -4.59 -14.45 7.01
C LEU A 100 -3.47 -15.46 7.26
N ARG A 101 -2.26 -15.00 7.58
CA ARG A 101 -1.12 -15.89 7.86
C ARG A 101 -1.36 -16.79 9.05
N ASP A 102 -1.93 -16.26 10.12
CA ASP A 102 -2.25 -17.04 11.31
C ASP A 102 -3.26 -18.16 10.99
N LEU A 103 -4.28 -17.86 10.18
CA LEU A 103 -5.26 -18.87 9.72
C LEU A 103 -4.61 -19.97 8.89
N TYR A 104 -3.78 -19.62 7.90
CA TYR A 104 -3.17 -20.61 7.01
C TYR A 104 -2.01 -21.37 7.66
N GLY A 105 -1.18 -20.70 8.47
CA GLY A 105 -0.10 -21.33 9.23
C GLY A 105 -0.63 -22.32 10.28
N SER A 106 -1.78 -22.03 10.88
CA SER A 106 -2.46 -22.96 11.80
C SER A 106 -3.01 -24.20 11.07
N SER A 107 -3.46 -24.05 9.82
CA SER A 107 -4.01 -25.16 9.03
C SER A 107 -2.97 -26.20 8.56
N VAL A 108 -1.73 -25.76 8.33
CA VAL A 108 -0.62 -26.65 7.90
C VAL A 108 -0.05 -27.44 9.09
N ALA A 109 -0.14 -26.90 10.31
CA ALA A 109 0.28 -27.59 11.53
C ALA A 109 -0.68 -28.72 11.95
N ASP A 110 -1.90 -28.75 11.39
CA ASP A 110 -2.97 -29.67 11.78
C ASP A 110 -3.06 -30.94 10.90
N GLU A 111 -2.10 -31.23 10.01
CA GLU A 111 -1.95 -32.60 9.50
C GLU A 111 -1.36 -33.49 10.60
N PRO A 112 -2.16 -34.34 11.28
CA PRO A 112 -1.60 -35.28 12.21
C PRO A 112 -0.96 -36.34 11.33
N GLY A 113 0.36 -36.30 11.19
CA GLY A 113 1.13 -37.36 10.58
C GLY A 113 0.59 -38.68 11.10
N CYS A 114 -0.02 -39.45 10.20
CA CYS A 114 -0.67 -40.71 10.50
C CYS A 114 0.42 -41.73 10.87
N GLY A 115 0.92 -41.55 12.09
CA GLY A 115 2.01 -42.28 12.69
C GLY A 115 1.48 -43.59 13.24
N ARG A 116 1.75 -44.66 12.50
CA ARG A 116 1.95 -46.02 12.98
C ARG A 116 0.90 -46.53 13.98
N CYS A 117 -0.15 -47.16 13.46
CA CYS A 117 -0.76 -48.26 14.18
C CYS A 117 0.08 -49.53 13.99
N ARG A 118 0.30 -50.17 15.14
CA ARG A 118 1.15 -51.31 15.46
C ARG A 118 0.57 -52.63 15.00
#